data_AF-A0AAV3U3C5-F1
#
_entry.id   AF-A0AAV3U3C5-F1
#
_cell.length_a   1.000
_cell.length_b   1.000
_cell.length_c   1.000
_cell.angle_alpha   90.00
_cell.angle_beta   90.00
_cell.angle_gamma   90.00
#
_symmetry.space_group_name_H-M   'P 1'
#
loop_
_entity.id
_entity.type
_entity.pdbx_description
1 polymer ?
#
loop_
_entity_poly.entity_id
_entity_poly.type
_entity_poly.pdbx_seq_one_letter_code
_entity_poly.pdbx_strand_id
1 'polypeptide(L)'
;MSRLSNLGGLATGAMASLLMLWLKPAYAKALNAEQPAETNPGWVTSWQASPQPVWGEEFIFPTNVPKALNNQTITQYARVSLGGDKLRLVFANTYGDRPVTLGQVSVRVASPAPGLAAAVTFNQHGRGVIPPGGQLVSDAIELPVQNLAQLEVKTYLAETTPVQSFHWDGRQTSWITEGNSSALPDRSAAAEEQSTTARLLLSDIWVQPRQPATGVVVIGDSITDGATASLDNNSRWPDFLAERLVPHNIAVANAGISGARLLSDGMGESALARLERDVLSQPGVSSVIVLLGINDISWPGTAFAPNASLPSLKALTTGFEKLVARAHRRGVTVIGATLPPFQGALPDTPLSNYYQADKNRLRQQLNQWIKTSGSFDAVVDLDTALQDPTAPLRLLPKYDSGDHLHPGDAGNRAMAQSVDLQQLLALVGPNNLRANDASRRVGIPDSGRSILASPSQ
;
A
#
# COMPACT_ATOMS: atom_id res chain seq x y z
N MET A 1 -78.68 42.61 -5.46
CA MET A 1 -78.88 41.76 -4.27
C MET A 1 -77.64 41.95 -3.38
N SER A 2 -77.66 42.75 -2.29
CA SER A 2 -78.17 42.41 -0.93
C SER A 2 -77.49 41.16 -0.35
N ARG A 3 -76.86 41.08 0.85
CA ARG A 3 -76.57 41.92 2.04
C ARG A 3 -75.41 41.21 2.82
N LEU A 4 -74.66 41.69 3.82
CA LEU A 4 -74.56 42.94 4.61
C LEU A 4 -73.17 43.03 5.34
N SER A 5 -72.73 44.25 5.71
CA SER A 5 -71.97 44.70 6.93
C SER A 5 -71.15 43.72 7.80
N ASN A 6 -69.86 43.99 8.12
CA ASN A 6 -69.33 44.85 9.23
C ASN A 6 -69.68 44.34 10.66
N LEU A 7 -68.86 44.46 11.73
CA LEU A 7 -67.65 45.27 12.03
C LEU A 7 -66.93 44.75 13.32
N GLY A 8 -65.67 45.12 13.55
CA GLY A 8 -65.13 45.37 14.91
C GLY A 8 -63.98 44.48 15.43
N GLY A 9 -62.84 45.11 15.79
CA GLY A 9 -61.73 44.44 16.51
C GLY A 9 -60.34 45.04 16.27
N LEU A 10 -60.05 46.23 16.82
CA LEU A 10 -58.72 46.87 16.80
C LEU A 10 -57.77 46.31 17.87
N ALA A 11 -56.49 46.07 17.56
CA ALA A 11 -55.34 46.36 18.46
C ALA A 11 -53.95 46.13 17.81
N THR A 12 -53.21 47.23 17.58
CA THR A 12 -51.77 47.48 17.86
C THR A 12 -50.64 46.45 17.60
N GLY A 13 -49.52 46.96 17.06
CA GLY A 13 -48.16 46.41 17.28
C GLY A 13 -47.50 45.82 16.03
N ALA A 14 -46.72 46.57 15.24
CA ALA A 14 -45.31 46.97 15.46
C ALA A 14 -44.27 45.91 15.02
N MET A 15 -43.31 46.33 14.21
CA MET A 15 -42.17 45.52 13.75
C MET A 15 -41.29 45.05 14.91
N ALA A 16 -40.85 43.79 14.90
CA ALA A 16 -39.63 43.36 15.55
C ALA A 16 -39.00 42.19 14.78
N SER A 17 -37.77 42.36 14.31
CA SER A 17 -36.98 41.32 13.65
C SER A 17 -36.57 40.24 14.66
N LEU A 18 -36.89 38.97 14.40
CA LEU A 18 -36.27 37.86 15.13
C LEU A 18 -35.06 37.32 14.34
N LEU A 19 -33.87 37.51 14.90
CA LEU A 19 -32.67 36.79 14.50
C LEU A 19 -32.86 35.29 14.79
N MET A 20 -33.00 34.46 13.76
CA MET A 20 -32.70 33.04 13.89
C MET A 20 -31.19 32.85 13.74
N LEU A 21 -30.49 32.71 14.86
CA LEU A 21 -29.13 32.18 14.86
C LEU A 21 -29.15 30.75 14.32
N TRP A 22 -28.65 30.57 13.10
CA TRP A 22 -28.21 29.26 12.63
C TRP A 22 -26.96 28.87 13.40
N LEU A 23 -27.15 28.19 14.52
CA LEU A 23 -26.09 27.47 15.22
C LEU A 23 -25.53 26.42 14.26
N LYS A 24 -24.33 26.68 13.72
CA LYS A 24 -23.57 25.66 12.99
C LYS A 24 -23.38 24.47 13.92
N PRO A 25 -23.60 23.21 13.48
CA PRO A 25 -23.21 22.06 14.28
C PRO A 25 -21.70 22.15 14.50
N ALA A 26 -21.30 22.29 15.76
CA ALA A 26 -19.90 22.20 16.12
C ALA A 26 -19.47 20.76 15.84
N TYR A 27 -18.66 20.57 14.78
CA TYR A 27 -17.88 19.35 14.63
C TYR A 27 -16.95 19.26 15.84
N ALA A 28 -17.39 18.54 16.86
CA ALA A 28 -16.50 18.05 17.88
C ALA A 28 -15.42 17.25 17.15
N LYS A 29 -14.19 17.74 17.14
CA LYS A 29 -13.03 16.90 16.85
C LYS A 29 -13.16 15.72 17.80
N ALA A 30 -13.39 14.53 17.25
CA ALA A 30 -13.19 13.32 18.01
C ALA A 30 -11.74 13.39 18.49
N LEU A 31 -11.56 13.61 19.80
CA LEU A 31 -10.28 13.42 20.43
C LEU A 31 -9.90 11.98 20.11
N ASN A 32 -8.75 11.79 19.47
CA ASN A 32 -8.18 10.46 19.35
C ASN A 32 -8.15 9.89 20.76
N ALA A 33 -8.97 8.87 21.01
CA ALA A 33 -8.74 8.01 22.15
C ALA A 33 -7.39 7.37 21.84
N GLU A 34 -6.34 7.85 22.50
CA GLU A 34 -5.06 7.18 22.52
C GLU A 34 -5.34 5.80 23.09
N GLN A 35 -5.44 4.80 22.19
CA GLN A 35 -5.37 3.41 22.63
C GLN A 35 -4.07 3.31 23.42
N PRO A 36 -4.09 2.78 24.65
CA PRO A 36 -2.87 2.65 25.43
C PRO A 36 -1.88 1.87 24.58
N ALA A 37 -0.67 2.41 24.47
CA ALA A 37 0.38 1.79 23.67
C ALA A 37 0.75 0.43 24.30
N GLU A 38 0.06 -0.64 23.89
CA GLU A 38 0.55 -1.99 24.04
C GLU A 38 1.98 -1.99 23.49
N THR A 39 2.95 -2.34 24.34
CA THR A 39 4.33 -2.54 23.93
C THR A 39 4.34 -3.62 22.86
N ASN A 40 4.42 -3.18 21.59
CA ASN A 40 3.90 -3.92 20.45
C ASN A 40 4.43 -5.38 20.43
N PRO A 41 3.59 -6.41 20.69
CA PRO A 41 4.08 -7.74 21.05
C PRO A 41 4.52 -8.54 19.84
N GLY A 42 5.67 -8.17 19.26
CA GLY A 42 6.37 -8.92 18.21
C GLY A 42 5.67 -8.97 16.85
N TRP A 43 4.61 -8.20 16.62
CA TRP A 43 3.88 -8.19 15.35
C TRP A 43 4.77 -7.75 14.18
N VAL A 44 4.70 -8.49 13.07
CA VAL A 44 5.38 -8.16 11.81
C VAL A 44 4.37 -8.19 10.66
N THR A 45 4.39 -7.19 9.77
CA THR A 45 3.59 -7.24 8.53
C THR A 45 4.14 -8.32 7.60
N SER A 46 3.31 -9.32 7.33
CA SER A 46 3.71 -10.48 6.54
C SER A 46 3.08 -10.54 5.15
N TRP A 47 2.05 -9.75 4.90
CA TRP A 47 1.44 -9.55 3.59
C TRP A 47 0.81 -8.16 3.57
N GLN A 48 0.76 -7.54 2.39
CA GLN A 48 0.24 -6.21 2.18
C GLN A 48 -0.35 -6.05 0.77
N ALA A 49 -1.32 -5.14 0.67
CA ALA A 49 -1.90 -4.61 -0.55
C ALA A 49 -2.11 -3.10 -0.37
N SER A 50 -1.23 -2.27 -0.94
CA SER A 50 -1.32 -0.82 -0.77
C SER A 50 -2.57 -0.26 -1.47
N PRO A 51 -3.43 0.51 -0.77
CA PRO A 51 -4.71 0.95 -1.31
C PRO A 51 -4.57 2.16 -2.26
N GLN A 52 -5.44 2.17 -3.26
CA GLN A 52 -5.63 3.17 -4.31
C GLN A 52 -7.06 3.74 -4.25
N PRO A 53 -7.26 5.00 -4.69
CA PRO A 53 -8.60 5.52 -4.96
C PRO A 53 -9.16 4.83 -6.21
N VAL A 54 -10.46 4.54 -6.22
CA VAL A 54 -11.13 4.04 -7.44
C VAL A 54 -11.21 5.16 -8.48
N TRP A 55 -10.83 4.86 -9.71
CA TRP A 55 -10.77 5.82 -10.81
C TRP A 55 -12.14 6.13 -11.42
N GLY A 56 -12.26 7.30 -12.06
CA GLY A 56 -13.44 7.66 -12.85
C GLY A 56 -13.54 6.88 -14.16
N GLU A 57 -14.69 7.02 -14.82
CA GLU A 57 -15.01 6.32 -16.08
C GLU A 57 -14.14 6.80 -17.27
N GLU A 58 -13.45 7.93 -17.11
CA GLU A 58 -12.47 8.47 -18.06
C GLU A 58 -11.11 7.75 -18.03
N PHE A 59 -10.83 6.92 -17.01
CA PHE A 59 -9.56 6.21 -16.92
C PHE A 59 -9.52 5.01 -17.87
N ILE A 60 -8.39 4.84 -18.57
CA ILE A 60 -8.29 3.91 -19.72
C ILE A 60 -8.32 2.41 -19.35
N PHE A 61 -8.30 2.07 -18.07
CA PHE A 61 -8.34 0.69 -17.59
C PHE A 61 -9.59 0.41 -16.76
N PRO A 62 -10.24 -0.76 -16.94
CA PRO A 62 -11.40 -1.14 -16.15
C PRO A 62 -10.97 -1.45 -14.71
N THR A 63 -11.73 -0.95 -13.74
CA THR A 63 -11.46 -1.19 -12.30
C THR A 63 -11.73 -2.64 -11.88
N ASN A 64 -12.49 -3.40 -12.69
CA ASN A 64 -12.88 -4.80 -12.46
C ASN A 64 -13.59 -5.05 -11.12
N VAL A 65 -14.23 -4.03 -10.54
CA VAL A 65 -14.98 -4.09 -9.28
C VAL A 65 -16.34 -3.41 -9.44
N PRO A 66 -17.39 -3.85 -8.72
CA PRO A 66 -18.69 -3.18 -8.75
C PRO A 66 -18.60 -1.79 -8.08
N LYS A 67 -19.45 -0.84 -8.51
CA LYS A 67 -19.50 0.52 -7.92
C LYS A 67 -19.87 0.51 -6.43
N ALA A 68 -20.64 -0.50 -6.00
CA ALA A 68 -20.95 -0.77 -4.60
C ALA A 68 -21.16 -2.28 -4.39
N LEU A 69 -20.88 -2.74 -3.18
CA LEU A 69 -21.23 -4.06 -2.68
C LEU A 69 -22.47 -3.96 -1.80
N ASN A 70 -23.36 -4.95 -1.80
CA ASN A 70 -24.55 -4.95 -0.95
C ASN A 70 -25.05 -6.37 -0.70
N ASN A 71 -25.17 -6.78 0.57
CA ASN A 71 -25.49 -8.16 0.96
C ASN A 71 -24.59 -9.18 0.21
N GLN A 72 -23.27 -9.01 0.30
CA GLN A 72 -22.30 -9.79 -0.46
C GLN A 72 -21.10 -10.18 0.39
N THR A 73 -20.48 -11.31 0.06
CA THR A 73 -19.24 -11.78 0.68
C THR A 73 -18.09 -11.74 -0.31
N ILE A 74 -17.01 -11.04 0.07
CA ILE A 74 -15.75 -10.99 -0.66
C ILE A 74 -14.86 -12.12 -0.14
N THR A 75 -14.42 -13.02 -1.02
CA THR A 75 -13.41 -14.06 -0.73
C THR A 75 -12.10 -13.66 -1.38
N GLN A 76 -11.04 -13.49 -0.58
CA GLN A 76 -9.72 -13.05 -1.04
C GLN A 76 -8.64 -14.02 -0.56
N TYR A 77 -7.62 -14.24 -1.40
CA TYR A 77 -6.48 -15.09 -1.05
C TYR A 77 -5.22 -14.25 -0.81
N ALA A 78 -4.45 -14.60 0.22
CA ALA A 78 -3.23 -13.90 0.61
C ALA A 78 -2.15 -14.89 1.06
N ARG A 79 -1.03 -14.94 0.33
CA ARG A 79 0.16 -15.72 0.72
C ARG A 79 1.00 -14.90 1.72
N VAL A 80 1.04 -15.33 2.98
CA VAL A 80 1.89 -14.67 3.99
C VAL A 80 3.36 -15.06 3.79
N SER A 81 4.28 -14.10 3.87
CA SER A 81 5.73 -14.39 3.83
C SER A 81 6.19 -15.22 5.04
N LEU A 82 6.10 -14.68 6.26
CA LEU A 82 6.30 -15.41 7.51
C LEU A 82 4.96 -15.93 8.09
N GLY A 83 5.07 -17.05 8.79
CA GLY A 83 4.02 -17.58 9.64
C GLY A 83 4.21 -17.18 11.10
N GLY A 84 3.34 -17.68 11.96
CA GLY A 84 3.23 -17.33 13.36
C GLY A 84 2.16 -18.14 14.05
N ASP A 85 2.02 -17.97 15.36
CA ASP A 85 0.97 -18.66 16.15
C ASP A 85 -0.32 -17.85 16.25
N LYS A 86 -0.23 -16.53 15.98
CA LYS A 86 -1.38 -15.63 15.88
C LYS A 86 -1.25 -14.74 14.64
N LEU A 87 -2.38 -14.28 14.13
CA LEU A 87 -2.44 -13.26 13.09
C LEU A 87 -3.44 -12.15 13.44
N ARG A 88 -3.29 -10.98 12.83
CA ARG A 88 -4.28 -9.89 12.78
C ARG A 88 -4.50 -9.54 11.31
N LEU A 89 -5.76 -9.45 10.90
CA LEU A 89 -6.17 -8.84 9.64
C LEU A 89 -6.37 -7.33 9.82
N VAL A 90 -5.93 -6.55 8.84
CA VAL A 90 -6.13 -5.10 8.77
C VAL A 90 -7.00 -4.77 7.56
N PHE A 91 -8.05 -4.00 7.80
CA PHE A 91 -8.96 -3.51 6.77
C PHE A 91 -8.88 -1.99 6.68
N ALA A 92 -8.82 -1.45 5.46
CA ALA A 92 -8.65 -0.03 5.18
C ALA A 92 -9.76 0.53 4.30
N ASN A 93 -10.18 1.75 4.63
CA ASN A 93 -11.17 2.55 3.92
C ASN A 93 -10.54 3.93 3.56
N THR A 94 -9.28 3.88 3.12
CA THR A 94 -8.35 5.01 2.97
C THR A 94 -8.88 6.21 2.18
N TYR A 95 -9.72 5.97 1.17
CA TYR A 95 -10.30 6.99 0.31
C TYR A 95 -11.84 7.06 0.43
N GLY A 96 -12.42 6.32 1.38
CA GLY A 96 -13.87 6.30 1.59
C GLY A 96 -14.38 7.48 2.41
N ASP A 97 -15.45 8.11 1.92
CA ASP A 97 -16.16 9.25 2.53
C ASP A 97 -17.03 8.89 3.75
N ARG A 98 -17.35 7.60 3.94
CA ARG A 98 -18.30 7.08 4.94
C ARG A 98 -17.73 5.89 5.70
N PRO A 99 -18.24 5.57 6.90
CA PRO A 99 -17.86 4.35 7.61
C PRO A 99 -18.28 3.10 6.82
N VAL A 100 -17.48 2.03 6.92
CA VAL A 100 -17.77 0.73 6.32
C VAL A 100 -18.03 -0.30 7.42
N THR A 101 -19.23 -0.84 7.48
CA THR A 101 -19.62 -1.89 8.43
C THR A 101 -19.17 -3.26 7.91
N LEU A 102 -18.17 -3.85 8.55
CA LEU A 102 -17.83 -5.25 8.37
C LEU A 102 -18.83 -6.12 9.15
N GLY A 103 -19.51 -7.01 8.44
CA GLY A 103 -20.31 -8.07 9.03
C GLY A 103 -19.44 -9.20 9.56
N GLN A 104 -19.89 -10.44 9.37
CA GLN A 104 -19.10 -11.61 9.72
C GLN A 104 -17.87 -11.73 8.83
N VAL A 105 -16.72 -11.98 9.46
CA VAL A 105 -15.43 -12.18 8.80
C VAL A 105 -14.85 -13.51 9.28
N SER A 106 -14.26 -14.29 8.39
CA SER A 106 -13.52 -15.50 8.74
C SER A 106 -12.22 -15.62 7.94
N VAL A 107 -11.31 -16.43 8.47
CA VAL A 107 -10.03 -16.75 7.84
C VAL A 107 -9.74 -18.24 7.98
N ARG A 108 -9.16 -18.86 6.95
CA ARG A 108 -8.58 -20.21 7.03
C ARG A 108 -7.24 -20.31 6.34
N VAL A 109 -6.46 -21.31 6.71
CA VAL A 109 -5.35 -21.80 5.86
C VAL A 109 -5.97 -22.53 4.66
N ALA A 110 -5.63 -22.09 3.45
CA ALA A 110 -6.07 -22.68 2.19
C ALA A 110 -5.00 -23.58 1.56
N SER A 111 -3.73 -23.24 1.71
CA SER A 111 -2.56 -23.97 1.19
C SER A 111 -1.42 -23.92 2.21
N PRO A 112 -0.63 -25.00 2.44
CA PRO A 112 -0.49 -26.23 1.62
C PRO A 112 -1.61 -27.26 1.80
N ALA A 113 -2.49 -27.10 2.77
CA ALA A 113 -3.71 -27.89 2.91
C ALA A 113 -4.83 -27.01 3.48
N PRO A 114 -6.09 -27.13 2.99
CA PRO A 114 -7.25 -26.54 3.66
C PRO A 114 -7.33 -27.04 5.10
N GLY A 115 -7.16 -26.12 6.05
CA GLY A 115 -6.85 -26.47 7.43
C GLY A 115 -7.70 -25.73 8.46
N LEU A 116 -7.05 -25.28 9.51
CA LEU A 116 -7.66 -24.52 10.59
C LEU A 116 -8.37 -23.27 10.03
N ALA A 117 -9.53 -22.97 10.60
CA ALA A 117 -10.35 -21.80 10.31
C ALA A 117 -10.72 -21.10 11.62
N ALA A 118 -10.84 -19.77 11.58
CA ALA A 118 -11.23 -18.95 12.72
C ALA A 118 -12.25 -17.89 12.29
N ALA A 119 -13.20 -17.60 13.19
CA ALA A 119 -14.01 -16.39 13.10
C ALA A 119 -13.14 -15.20 13.53
N VAL A 120 -13.29 -14.08 12.83
CA VAL A 120 -12.54 -12.84 13.12
C VAL A 120 -13.43 -11.92 13.95
N THR A 121 -12.81 -11.27 14.95
CA THR A 121 -13.49 -10.38 15.88
C THR A 121 -12.79 -9.02 15.94
N PHE A 122 -13.54 -8.00 16.35
CA PHE A 122 -13.09 -6.63 16.53
C PHE A 122 -13.61 -6.14 17.88
N ASN A 123 -12.70 -5.87 18.83
CA ASN A 123 -13.06 -5.56 20.21
C ASN A 123 -14.05 -6.58 20.81
N GLN A 124 -13.77 -7.87 20.61
CA GLN A 124 -14.54 -9.04 21.04
C GLN A 124 -15.93 -9.18 20.39
N HIS A 125 -16.23 -8.43 19.33
CA HIS A 125 -17.47 -8.52 18.56
C HIS A 125 -17.24 -9.11 17.16
N GLY A 126 -18.17 -9.95 16.69
CA GLY A 126 -18.13 -10.54 15.33
C GLY A 126 -18.53 -9.59 14.19
N ARG A 127 -18.38 -8.27 14.40
CA ARG A 127 -18.64 -7.19 13.45
C ARG A 127 -17.75 -6.00 13.78
N GLY A 128 -17.39 -5.19 12.80
CA GLY A 128 -16.51 -4.04 12.96
C GLY A 128 -16.93 -2.85 12.11
N VAL A 129 -16.40 -1.66 12.39
CA VAL A 129 -16.63 -0.47 11.57
C VAL A 129 -15.29 0.16 11.22
N ILE A 130 -14.98 0.25 9.92
CA ILE A 130 -13.83 1.00 9.43
C ILE A 130 -14.24 2.47 9.30
N PRO A 131 -13.56 3.43 9.95
CA PRO A 131 -13.91 4.85 9.82
C PRO A 131 -13.59 5.39 8.40
N PRO A 132 -14.21 6.52 7.99
CA PRO A 132 -13.83 7.24 6.77
C PRO A 132 -12.32 7.55 6.77
N GLY A 133 -11.63 7.28 5.67
CA GLY A 133 -10.20 7.54 5.51
C GLY A 133 -9.26 6.74 6.42
N GLY A 134 -9.75 5.77 7.18
CA GLY A 134 -8.99 5.08 8.22
C GLY A 134 -8.88 3.56 8.06
N GLN A 135 -8.42 2.91 9.13
CA GLN A 135 -8.18 1.47 9.20
C GLN A 135 -8.88 0.86 10.42
N LEU A 136 -9.11 -0.45 10.34
CA LEU A 136 -9.59 -1.30 11.42
C LEU A 136 -8.71 -2.55 11.51
N VAL A 137 -8.10 -2.76 12.67
CA VAL A 137 -7.32 -3.96 12.98
C VAL A 137 -8.21 -4.92 13.77
N SER A 138 -8.19 -6.20 13.40
CA SER A 138 -8.87 -7.26 14.18
C SER A 138 -8.22 -7.53 15.53
N ASP A 139 -8.97 -8.18 16.41
CA ASP A 139 -8.41 -8.83 17.59
C ASP A 139 -7.38 -9.91 17.17
N ALA A 140 -6.52 -10.34 18.09
CA ALA A 140 -5.53 -11.37 17.78
C ALA A 140 -6.21 -12.73 17.53
N ILE A 141 -6.09 -13.25 16.31
CA ILE A 141 -6.67 -14.52 15.89
C ILE A 141 -5.67 -15.64 16.17
N GLU A 142 -6.03 -16.58 17.04
CA GLU A 142 -5.22 -17.76 17.37
C GLU A 142 -5.31 -18.81 16.25
N LEU A 143 -4.61 -18.54 15.15
CA LEU A 143 -4.52 -19.41 13.98
C LEU A 143 -3.05 -19.67 13.65
N PRO A 144 -2.49 -20.84 14.04
CA PRO A 144 -1.13 -21.21 13.68
C PRO A 144 -0.96 -21.35 12.16
N VAL A 145 -0.17 -20.44 11.59
CA VAL A 145 0.15 -20.39 10.16
C VAL A 145 1.62 -20.73 9.92
N GLN A 146 1.89 -21.42 8.81
CA GLN A 146 3.25 -21.71 8.35
C GLN A 146 3.79 -20.56 7.51
N ASN A 147 5.12 -20.45 7.40
CA ASN A 147 5.75 -19.54 6.45
C ASN A 147 5.27 -19.89 5.03
N LEU A 148 5.04 -18.88 4.17
CA LEU A 148 4.59 -19.04 2.79
C LEU A 148 3.21 -19.70 2.62
N ALA A 149 2.44 -19.89 3.69
CA ALA A 149 1.07 -20.40 3.63
C ALA A 149 0.14 -19.42 2.92
N GLN A 150 -0.86 -19.95 2.20
CA GLN A 150 -1.92 -19.12 1.63
C GLN A 150 -3.14 -19.14 2.56
N LEU A 151 -3.63 -17.95 2.88
CA LEU A 151 -4.85 -17.74 3.65
C LEU A 151 -5.99 -17.42 2.69
N GLU A 152 -7.18 -17.93 3.01
CA GLU A 152 -8.45 -17.44 2.47
C GLU A 152 -9.10 -16.57 3.53
N VAL A 153 -9.48 -15.34 3.17
CA VAL A 153 -10.21 -14.40 4.02
C VAL A 153 -11.57 -14.13 3.39
N LYS A 154 -12.65 -14.43 4.12
CA LYS A 154 -14.03 -14.11 3.71
C LYS A 154 -14.55 -12.93 4.52
N THR A 155 -15.06 -11.91 3.84
CA THR A 155 -15.57 -10.66 4.44
C THR A 155 -16.99 -10.40 3.96
N TYR A 156 -17.99 -10.55 4.84
CA TYR A 156 -19.39 -10.24 4.52
C TYR A 156 -19.72 -8.76 4.77
N LEU A 157 -20.34 -8.12 3.79
CA LEU A 157 -20.88 -6.76 3.85
C LEU A 157 -22.40 -6.83 3.71
N ALA A 158 -23.10 -6.68 4.84
CA ALA A 158 -24.57 -6.70 4.89
C ALA A 158 -25.20 -5.42 4.31
N GLU A 159 -24.51 -4.28 4.45
CA GLU A 159 -24.98 -2.95 4.09
C GLU A 159 -24.40 -2.48 2.74
N THR A 160 -25.12 -1.60 2.04
CA THR A 160 -24.64 -1.02 0.78
C THR A 160 -23.36 -0.21 1.01
N THR A 161 -22.25 -0.71 0.48
CA THR A 161 -20.89 -0.21 0.66
C THR A 161 -20.30 0.20 -0.70
N PRO A 162 -20.25 1.50 -1.04
CA PRO A 162 -19.60 1.95 -2.27
C PRO A 162 -18.10 1.70 -2.26
N VAL A 163 -17.59 1.14 -3.35
CA VAL A 163 -16.18 0.80 -3.50
C VAL A 163 -15.43 2.07 -3.90
N GLN A 164 -14.81 2.71 -2.91
CA GLN A 164 -14.00 3.94 -3.07
C GLN A 164 -12.51 3.68 -2.85
N SER A 165 -12.17 2.61 -2.12
CA SER A 165 -10.80 2.14 -1.88
C SER A 165 -10.66 0.71 -2.42
N PHE A 166 -9.62 0.46 -3.19
CA PHE A 166 -9.27 -0.87 -3.71
C PHE A 166 -7.76 -0.97 -3.94
N HIS A 167 -7.28 -2.12 -4.39
CA HIS A 167 -5.93 -2.30 -4.93
C HIS A 167 -6.07 -3.14 -6.20
N TRP A 168 -5.68 -2.60 -7.36
CA TRP A 168 -6.24 -3.01 -8.65
C TRP A 168 -5.72 -4.33 -9.23
N ASP A 169 -4.39 -4.51 -9.35
CA ASP A 169 -3.79 -5.69 -9.99
C ASP A 169 -3.08 -6.59 -8.97
N GLY A 170 -3.84 -7.10 -8.00
CA GLY A 170 -3.32 -7.94 -6.93
C GLY A 170 -2.77 -9.32 -7.37
N ARG A 171 -2.75 -9.62 -8.68
CA ARG A 171 -2.34 -10.89 -9.32
C ARG A 171 -2.88 -12.16 -8.65
N GLN A 172 -4.04 -12.07 -8.01
CA GLN A 172 -4.70 -13.15 -7.31
C GLN A 172 -6.20 -12.99 -7.52
N THR A 173 -6.84 -14.04 -8.02
CA THR A 173 -8.28 -14.12 -8.21
C THR A 173 -8.98 -14.04 -6.86
N SER A 174 -9.87 -13.08 -6.74
CA SER A 174 -10.80 -12.88 -5.62
C SER A 174 -12.23 -12.96 -6.14
N TRP A 175 -13.16 -13.31 -5.26
CA TRP A 175 -14.53 -13.63 -5.62
C TRP A 175 -15.53 -12.82 -4.81
N ILE A 176 -16.57 -12.30 -5.47
CA ILE A 176 -17.68 -11.59 -4.86
C ILE A 176 -18.93 -12.46 -5.06
N THR A 177 -19.53 -12.90 -3.95
CA THR A 177 -20.68 -13.81 -3.93
C THR A 177 -21.87 -13.16 -3.24
N GLU A 178 -23.10 -13.44 -3.69
CA GLU A 178 -24.30 -12.95 -3.02
C GLU A 178 -24.50 -13.61 -1.64
N GLY A 179 -24.99 -12.83 -0.68
CA GLY A 179 -25.34 -13.28 0.67
C GLY A 179 -24.15 -13.40 1.62
N ASN A 180 -24.42 -13.97 2.79
CA ASN A 180 -23.40 -14.28 3.80
C ASN A 180 -22.86 -15.70 3.57
N SER A 181 -21.79 -15.81 2.78
CA SER A 181 -21.02 -17.05 2.57
C SER A 181 -19.76 -17.11 3.47
N SER A 182 -19.66 -16.24 4.49
CA SER A 182 -18.46 -16.08 5.30
C SER A 182 -18.21 -17.17 6.36
N ALA A 183 -19.16 -18.08 6.58
CA ALA A 183 -18.93 -19.23 7.46
C ALA A 183 -17.95 -20.23 6.84
N LEU A 184 -17.14 -20.91 7.66
CA LEU A 184 -16.18 -21.93 7.21
C LEU A 184 -16.31 -23.22 8.05
N PRO A 185 -16.28 -24.42 7.43
CA PRO A 185 -16.24 -24.65 5.98
C PRO A 185 -17.59 -24.35 5.32
N ASP A 186 -17.57 -23.50 4.30
CA ASP A 186 -18.73 -23.27 3.45
C ASP A 186 -18.99 -24.51 2.58
N ARG A 187 -20.27 -24.80 2.33
CA ARG A 187 -20.73 -25.89 1.46
C ARG A 187 -21.70 -25.40 0.37
N SER A 188 -21.98 -24.10 0.33
CA SER A 188 -22.82 -23.49 -0.69
C SER A 188 -21.97 -23.03 -1.86
N ALA A 189 -22.27 -23.55 -3.06
CA ALA A 189 -21.89 -22.86 -4.29
C ALA A 189 -22.88 -21.70 -4.44
N ALA A 190 -22.39 -20.46 -4.41
CA ALA A 190 -23.23 -19.30 -4.67
C ALA A 190 -23.74 -19.35 -6.12
N ALA A 191 -25.00 -18.96 -6.34
CA ALA A 191 -25.61 -18.99 -7.68
C ALA A 191 -25.02 -17.92 -8.62
N GLU A 192 -24.51 -16.83 -8.06
CA GLU A 192 -23.83 -15.75 -8.77
C GLU A 192 -22.50 -15.45 -8.07
N GLU A 193 -21.41 -15.54 -8.84
CA GLU A 193 -20.04 -15.34 -8.39
C GLU A 193 -19.29 -14.48 -9.42
N GLN A 194 -18.91 -13.25 -9.03
CA GLN A 194 -18.10 -12.36 -9.85
C GLN A 194 -16.62 -12.50 -9.46
N SER A 195 -15.75 -12.80 -10.42
CA SER A 195 -14.30 -12.71 -10.23
C SER A 195 -13.78 -11.28 -10.32
N THR A 196 -12.69 -11.01 -9.62
CA THR A 196 -11.85 -9.82 -9.78
C THR A 196 -10.40 -10.15 -9.44
N THR A 197 -9.45 -9.41 -10.01
CA THR A 197 -8.04 -9.42 -9.58
C THR A 197 -7.73 -8.34 -8.55
N ALA A 198 -8.70 -7.47 -8.27
CA ALA A 198 -8.56 -6.40 -7.30
C ALA A 198 -8.77 -6.91 -5.88
N ARG A 199 -8.12 -6.25 -4.92
CA ARG A 199 -8.30 -6.48 -3.49
C ARG A 199 -9.15 -5.36 -2.89
N LEU A 200 -10.11 -5.75 -2.06
CA LEU A 200 -11.12 -4.89 -1.46
C LEU A 200 -11.02 -4.94 0.06
N LEU A 201 -10.89 -3.76 0.67
CA LEU A 201 -10.77 -3.50 2.11
C LEU A 201 -9.55 -4.13 2.81
N LEU A 202 -9.24 -5.41 2.64
CA LEU A 202 -8.09 -6.08 3.27
C LEU A 202 -6.78 -5.47 2.76
N SER A 203 -6.06 -4.76 3.63
CA SER A 203 -4.84 -4.02 3.29
C SER A 203 -3.57 -4.70 3.80
N ASP A 204 -3.61 -5.35 4.97
CA ASP A 204 -2.43 -5.96 5.59
C ASP A 204 -2.80 -7.22 6.37
N ILE A 205 -1.84 -8.14 6.48
CA ILE A 205 -1.90 -9.26 7.44
C ILE A 205 -0.63 -9.20 8.29
N TRP A 206 -0.83 -9.02 9.59
CA TRP A 206 0.23 -9.04 10.58
C TRP A 206 0.28 -10.42 11.22
N VAL A 207 1.47 -10.95 11.47
CA VAL A 207 1.67 -12.21 12.19
C VAL A 207 2.44 -11.97 13.47
N GLN A 208 2.19 -12.80 14.48
CA GLN A 208 3.03 -12.92 15.66
C GLN A 208 3.95 -14.14 15.46
N PRO A 209 5.20 -13.92 15.02
CA PRO A 209 6.11 -14.98 14.62
C PRO A 209 6.63 -15.76 15.83
N ARG A 210 6.99 -17.03 15.60
CA ARG A 210 7.48 -17.96 16.63
C ARG A 210 8.88 -17.65 17.17
N GLN A 211 9.59 -16.77 16.47
CA GLN A 211 10.94 -16.32 16.76
C GLN A 211 10.99 -14.80 16.51
N PRO A 212 11.93 -14.06 17.13
CA PRO A 212 12.15 -12.66 16.80
C PRO A 212 12.39 -12.49 15.29
N ALA A 213 11.66 -11.58 14.67
CA ALA A 213 11.65 -11.34 13.23
C ALA A 213 11.59 -9.83 12.94
N THR A 214 11.96 -9.44 11.72
CA THR A 214 11.77 -8.10 11.19
C THR A 214 11.11 -8.14 9.81
N GLY A 215 10.68 -6.99 9.30
CA GLY A 215 10.03 -6.84 8.00
C GLY A 215 10.86 -6.02 7.01
N VAL A 216 10.85 -6.46 5.75
CA VAL A 216 11.26 -5.69 4.58
C VAL A 216 10.01 -5.33 3.80
N VAL A 217 9.75 -4.03 3.62
CA VAL A 217 8.71 -3.58 2.69
C VAL A 217 9.33 -3.33 1.32
N VAL A 218 8.69 -3.78 0.25
CA VAL A 218 9.09 -3.44 -1.12
C VAL A 218 8.10 -2.40 -1.65
N ILE A 219 8.49 -1.12 -1.68
CA ILE A 219 7.66 -0.05 -2.22
C ILE A 219 8.02 0.19 -3.69
N GLY A 220 7.02 0.12 -4.57
CA GLY A 220 7.27 0.26 -5.98
C GLY A 220 6.05 0.52 -6.86
N ASP A 221 6.29 0.45 -8.16
CA ASP A 221 5.30 0.54 -9.23
C ASP A 221 4.78 -0.84 -9.68
N SER A 222 4.21 -0.93 -10.89
CA SER A 222 3.65 -2.16 -11.48
C SER A 222 4.65 -3.32 -11.55
N ILE A 223 5.94 -3.02 -11.70
CA ILE A 223 7.00 -4.04 -11.70
C ILE A 223 7.11 -4.70 -10.31
N THR A 224 6.80 -3.97 -9.24
CA THR A 224 6.76 -4.49 -7.85
C THR A 224 5.41 -5.07 -7.48
N ASP A 225 4.33 -4.41 -7.91
CA ASP A 225 2.94 -4.85 -7.71
C ASP A 225 2.76 -6.28 -8.23
N GLY A 226 3.26 -6.52 -9.44
CA GLY A 226 3.31 -7.84 -10.06
C GLY A 226 2.76 -7.92 -11.48
N ALA A 227 2.61 -6.79 -12.18
CA ALA A 227 2.06 -6.77 -13.53
C ALA A 227 2.74 -7.81 -14.42
N THR A 228 1.93 -8.57 -15.17
CA THR A 228 2.34 -9.72 -16.02
C THR A 228 2.86 -10.98 -15.30
N ALA A 229 3.10 -10.97 -13.97
CA ALA A 229 3.35 -12.21 -13.23
C ALA A 229 2.13 -13.14 -13.33
N SER A 230 2.34 -14.44 -13.48
CA SER A 230 1.26 -15.41 -13.69
C SER A 230 0.21 -15.35 -12.58
N LEU A 231 -1.06 -15.24 -12.98
CA LEU A 231 -2.21 -15.12 -12.09
C LEU A 231 -2.25 -16.32 -11.13
N ASP A 232 -2.55 -16.07 -9.85
CA ASP A 232 -2.67 -17.05 -8.77
C ASP A 232 -1.39 -17.81 -8.37
N ASN A 233 -0.32 -17.75 -9.16
CA ASN A 233 0.93 -18.50 -8.95
C ASN A 233 1.85 -17.94 -7.86
N ASN A 234 1.60 -16.72 -7.35
CA ASN A 234 2.50 -16.02 -6.41
C ASN A 234 3.95 -15.96 -6.94
N SER A 235 4.09 -15.52 -8.20
CA SER A 235 5.35 -15.41 -8.95
C SER A 235 5.86 -13.97 -9.11
N ARG A 236 5.40 -13.05 -8.26
CA ARG A 236 5.83 -11.65 -8.24
C ARG A 236 7.21 -11.58 -7.57
N TRP A 237 8.09 -10.65 -7.93
CA TRP A 237 9.44 -10.65 -7.36
C TRP A 237 9.51 -10.53 -5.82
N PRO A 238 8.56 -9.87 -5.12
CA PRO A 238 8.52 -9.90 -3.65
C PRO A 238 8.11 -11.25 -3.07
N ASP A 239 7.34 -12.08 -3.80
CA ASP A 239 6.99 -13.45 -3.37
C ASP A 239 8.26 -14.35 -3.38
N PHE A 240 9.06 -14.26 -4.45
CA PHE A 240 10.35 -14.96 -4.54
C PHE A 240 11.39 -14.39 -3.56
N LEU A 241 11.32 -13.10 -3.21
CA LEU A 241 12.15 -12.53 -2.16
C LEU A 241 11.75 -13.06 -0.77
N ALA A 242 10.44 -13.26 -0.52
CA ALA A 242 9.95 -13.90 0.70
C ALA A 242 10.50 -15.33 0.85
N GLU A 243 10.48 -16.13 -0.23
CA GLU A 243 11.08 -17.47 -0.25
C GLU A 243 12.57 -17.47 0.19
N ARG A 244 13.32 -16.43 -0.21
CA ARG A 244 14.74 -16.26 0.15
C ARG A 244 14.96 -15.75 1.58
N LEU A 245 14.02 -15.00 2.14
CA LEU A 245 14.15 -14.33 3.46
C LEU A 245 13.49 -15.09 4.62
N VAL A 246 12.58 -16.01 4.33
CA VAL A 246 11.98 -16.93 5.32
C VAL A 246 13.01 -17.66 6.19
N PRO A 247 14.11 -18.25 5.67
CA PRO A 247 15.14 -18.91 6.49
C PRO A 247 15.87 -17.97 7.48
N HIS A 248 15.73 -16.65 7.31
CA HIS A 248 16.35 -15.63 8.13
C HIS A 248 15.36 -14.96 9.11
N ASN A 249 14.12 -15.45 9.20
CA ASN A 249 13.03 -14.84 9.96
C ASN A 249 12.79 -13.37 9.55
N ILE A 250 12.82 -13.08 8.25
CA ILE A 250 12.48 -11.76 7.71
C ILE A 250 11.22 -11.88 6.86
N ALA A 251 10.20 -11.11 7.23
CA ALA A 251 8.97 -10.97 6.44
C ALA A 251 9.21 -10.04 5.24
N VAL A 252 8.44 -10.26 4.19
CA VAL A 252 8.37 -9.39 3.02
C VAL A 252 6.93 -8.94 2.82
N ALA A 253 6.73 -7.63 2.70
CA ALA A 253 5.46 -7.01 2.40
C ALA A 253 5.55 -6.29 1.04
N ASN A 254 4.56 -6.49 0.18
CA ASN A 254 4.50 -5.87 -1.14
C ASN A 254 3.67 -4.58 -1.06
N ALA A 255 4.36 -3.44 -1.17
CA ALA A 255 3.76 -2.11 -1.25
C ALA A 255 3.84 -1.55 -2.69
N GLY A 256 3.84 -2.43 -3.69
CA GLY A 256 3.65 -2.08 -5.09
C GLY A 256 2.26 -1.49 -5.35
N ILE A 257 2.20 -0.56 -6.30
CA ILE A 257 0.96 -0.07 -6.90
C ILE A 257 1.23 0.08 -8.39
N SER A 258 0.44 -0.56 -9.24
CA SER A 258 0.53 -0.37 -10.68
C SER A 258 0.37 1.10 -11.06
N GLY A 259 1.23 1.61 -11.95
CA GLY A 259 1.28 3.03 -12.28
C GLY A 259 1.77 3.98 -11.18
N ALA A 260 2.31 3.47 -10.06
CA ALA A 260 2.84 4.34 -9.00
C ALA A 260 4.03 5.19 -9.45
N ARG A 261 4.14 6.33 -8.81
CA ARG A 261 5.12 7.37 -9.09
C ARG A 261 5.76 7.87 -7.80
N LEU A 262 6.98 8.37 -7.88
CA LEU A 262 7.70 8.94 -6.75
C LEU A 262 7.19 10.35 -6.40
N LEU A 263 7.00 11.20 -7.41
CA LEU A 263 6.90 12.66 -7.23
C LEU A 263 5.47 13.22 -7.28
N SER A 264 4.52 12.49 -7.85
CA SER A 264 3.15 12.95 -8.06
C SER A 264 2.22 11.74 -8.08
N ASP A 265 0.93 11.98 -7.93
CA ASP A 265 -0.06 10.91 -7.98
C ASP A 265 -0.22 10.39 -9.42
N GLY A 266 -0.92 9.25 -9.54
CA GLY A 266 -1.23 8.59 -10.80
C GLY A 266 -2.39 7.61 -10.59
N MET A 267 -2.14 6.32 -10.82
CA MET A 267 -3.09 5.25 -10.46
C MET A 267 -3.30 5.10 -8.95
N GLY A 268 -2.48 5.75 -8.13
CA GLY A 268 -2.68 5.95 -6.71
C GLY A 268 -1.87 7.15 -6.24
N GLU A 269 -1.89 7.41 -4.92
CA GLU A 269 -1.03 8.43 -4.32
C GLU A 269 0.45 8.18 -4.61
N SER A 270 1.20 9.28 -4.75
CA SER A 270 2.66 9.24 -4.87
C SER A 270 3.30 8.45 -3.73
N ALA A 271 4.40 7.76 -4.03
CA ALA A 271 5.18 7.04 -3.03
C ALA A 271 5.62 7.95 -1.88
N LEU A 272 5.92 9.23 -2.16
CA LEU A 272 6.20 10.21 -1.12
C LEU A 272 4.98 10.52 -0.24
N ALA A 273 3.77 10.63 -0.77
CA ALA A 273 2.58 10.78 0.07
C ALA A 273 2.36 9.55 0.95
N ARG A 274 2.34 8.35 0.35
CA ARG A 274 1.98 7.10 1.03
C ARG A 274 3.08 6.44 1.88
N LEU A 275 4.34 6.92 1.83
CA LEU A 275 5.48 6.32 2.54
C LEU A 275 5.21 6.04 4.04
N GLU A 276 4.49 6.94 4.72
CA GLU A 276 4.17 6.76 6.14
C GLU A 276 3.23 5.56 6.37
N ARG A 277 2.17 5.44 5.57
CA ARG A 277 1.16 4.37 5.64
C ARG A 277 1.73 3.03 5.19
N ASP A 278 2.34 3.04 4.01
CA ASP A 278 2.68 1.79 3.32
C ASP A 278 4.03 1.22 3.76
N VAL A 279 4.91 2.02 4.39
CA VAL A 279 6.22 1.56 4.87
C VAL A 279 6.41 1.84 6.36
N LEU A 280 6.40 3.11 6.77
CA LEU A 280 6.97 3.52 8.07
C LEU A 280 6.09 3.20 9.29
N SER A 281 4.81 2.90 9.07
CA SER A 281 3.85 2.48 10.10
C SER A 281 3.69 0.96 10.18
N GLN A 282 4.35 0.19 9.31
CA GLN A 282 4.19 -1.26 9.23
C GLN A 282 4.91 -1.97 10.40
N PRO A 283 4.21 -2.79 11.21
CA PRO A 283 4.83 -3.52 12.31
C PRO A 283 6.06 -4.33 11.89
N GLY A 284 7.12 -4.23 12.72
CA GLY A 284 8.37 -4.95 12.52
C GLY A 284 9.27 -4.43 11.39
N VAL A 285 8.89 -3.39 10.64
CA VAL A 285 9.70 -2.89 9.52
C VAL A 285 11.10 -2.46 9.97
N SER A 286 12.13 -3.03 9.35
CA SER A 286 13.54 -2.66 9.55
C SER A 286 14.19 -2.12 8.27
N SER A 287 13.64 -2.47 7.11
CA SER A 287 14.15 -2.02 5.81
C SER A 287 13.03 -1.76 4.80
N VAL A 288 13.35 -0.94 3.80
CA VAL A 288 12.55 -0.76 2.60
C VAL A 288 13.42 -0.93 1.35
N ILE A 289 12.94 -1.69 0.36
CA ILE A 289 13.50 -1.69 -1.00
C ILE A 289 12.63 -0.80 -1.87
N VAL A 290 13.25 0.11 -2.63
CA VAL A 290 12.55 1.15 -3.40
C VAL A 290 12.79 0.95 -4.89
N LEU A 291 11.74 0.58 -5.63
CA LEU A 291 11.75 0.45 -7.10
C LEU A 291 10.70 1.37 -7.71
N LEU A 292 11.09 2.60 -8.02
CA LEU A 292 10.18 3.67 -8.48
C LEU A 292 10.86 4.60 -9.48
N GLY A 293 10.04 5.29 -10.28
CA GLY A 293 10.47 6.41 -11.11
C GLY A 293 10.33 6.17 -12.61
N ILE A 294 10.12 4.92 -13.06
CA ILE A 294 9.88 4.67 -14.49
C ILE A 294 8.59 5.35 -14.97
N ASN A 295 7.53 5.36 -14.15
CA ASN A 295 6.30 6.08 -14.48
C ASN A 295 6.48 7.62 -14.45
N ASP A 296 7.29 8.17 -13.54
CA ASP A 296 7.60 9.62 -13.54
C ASP A 296 8.34 10.06 -14.80
N ILE A 297 9.24 9.20 -15.30
CA ILE A 297 9.98 9.41 -16.54
C ILE A 297 9.08 9.19 -17.76
N SER A 298 8.24 8.16 -17.74
CA SER A 298 7.63 7.62 -18.96
C SER A 298 6.17 7.94 -19.18
N TRP A 299 5.42 8.41 -18.18
CA TRP A 299 4.05 8.93 -18.36
C TRP A 299 3.97 10.29 -19.10
N PRO A 300 4.90 11.24 -18.92
CA PRO A 300 4.88 12.50 -19.68
C PRO A 300 4.73 12.29 -21.19
N GLY A 301 3.74 12.96 -21.77
CA GLY A 301 3.39 12.89 -23.20
C GLY A 301 2.63 11.62 -23.64
N THR A 302 2.34 10.66 -22.76
CA THR A 302 1.49 9.49 -23.10
C THR A 302 0.02 9.77 -22.81
N ALA A 303 -0.88 8.83 -23.12
CA ALA A 303 -2.30 8.92 -22.76
C ALA A 303 -2.55 9.14 -21.25
N PHE A 304 -1.64 8.74 -20.35
CA PHE A 304 -1.78 8.99 -18.91
C PHE A 304 -1.49 10.44 -18.48
N ALA A 305 -0.61 11.14 -19.20
CA ALA A 305 -0.20 12.48 -18.83
C ALA A 305 0.19 13.31 -20.09
N PRO A 306 -0.75 13.54 -21.02
CA PRO A 306 -0.45 14.09 -22.35
C PRO A 306 0.14 15.51 -22.29
N ASN A 307 -0.23 16.29 -21.28
CA ASN A 307 0.23 17.66 -21.07
C ASN A 307 1.40 17.77 -20.08
N ALA A 308 1.89 16.66 -19.50
CA ALA A 308 3.02 16.69 -18.58
C ALA A 308 4.35 16.72 -19.32
N SER A 309 5.31 17.48 -18.81
CA SER A 309 6.70 17.50 -19.28
C SER A 309 7.55 16.47 -18.54
N LEU A 310 8.63 16.01 -19.18
CA LEU A 310 9.63 15.14 -18.57
C LEU A 310 10.22 15.79 -17.30
N PRO A 311 10.29 15.10 -16.15
CA PRO A 311 10.90 15.67 -14.95
C PRO A 311 12.42 15.85 -15.14
N SER A 312 13.01 16.80 -14.41
CA SER A 312 14.46 16.89 -14.33
C SER A 312 15.04 15.78 -13.44
N LEU A 313 16.28 15.35 -13.72
CA LEU A 313 17.03 14.44 -12.84
C LEU A 313 17.08 14.98 -11.39
N LYS A 314 17.25 16.29 -11.21
CA LYS A 314 17.25 16.94 -9.90
C LYS A 314 15.93 16.73 -9.15
N ALA A 315 14.79 16.80 -9.85
CA ALA A 315 13.48 16.56 -9.21
C ALA A 315 13.36 15.10 -8.70
N LEU A 316 13.79 14.13 -9.50
CA LEU A 316 13.77 12.70 -9.14
C LEU A 316 14.69 12.42 -7.95
N THR A 317 15.96 12.86 -8.01
CA THR A 317 16.96 12.66 -6.95
C THR A 317 16.54 13.33 -5.64
N THR A 318 16.06 14.59 -5.67
CA THR A 318 15.46 15.25 -4.48
C THR A 318 14.24 14.50 -3.93
N GLY A 319 13.48 13.80 -4.77
CA GLY A 319 12.41 12.91 -4.33
C GLY A 319 12.93 11.71 -3.54
N PHE A 320 13.95 11.03 -4.05
CA PHE A 320 14.59 9.91 -3.36
C PHE A 320 15.28 10.35 -2.06
N GLU A 321 16.02 11.45 -2.05
CA GLU A 321 16.65 12.02 -0.86
C GLU A 321 15.61 12.30 0.24
N LYS A 322 14.42 12.81 -0.12
CA LYS A 322 13.31 13.01 0.83
C LYS A 322 12.74 11.69 1.37
N LEU A 323 12.64 10.66 0.54
CA LEU A 323 12.19 9.32 0.95
C LEU A 323 13.20 8.71 1.93
N VAL A 324 14.49 8.70 1.56
CA VAL A 324 15.60 8.22 2.38
C VAL A 324 15.62 8.91 3.74
N ALA A 325 15.63 10.25 3.76
CA ALA A 325 15.67 11.01 5.00
C ALA A 325 14.45 10.77 5.91
N ARG A 326 13.29 10.39 5.37
CA ARG A 326 12.11 10.01 6.16
C ARG A 326 12.24 8.61 6.76
N ALA A 327 12.73 7.64 5.98
CA ALA A 327 12.97 6.27 6.45
C ALA A 327 14.07 6.22 7.52
N HIS A 328 15.20 6.88 7.29
CA HIS A 328 16.28 6.99 8.28
C HIS A 328 15.84 7.64 9.61
N ARG A 329 14.94 8.64 9.58
CA ARG A 329 14.35 9.21 10.81
C ARG A 329 13.51 8.21 11.62
N ARG A 330 13.06 7.11 11.01
CA ARG A 330 12.39 5.98 11.69
C ARG A 330 13.33 4.81 11.97
N GLY A 331 14.61 4.91 11.61
CA GLY A 331 15.59 3.82 11.74
C GLY A 331 15.42 2.72 10.70
N VAL A 332 14.72 2.99 9.59
CA VAL A 332 14.49 2.05 8.49
C VAL A 332 15.59 2.21 7.44
N THR A 333 16.32 1.13 7.19
CA THR A 333 17.35 1.02 6.13
C THR A 333 16.71 1.13 4.74
N VAL A 334 17.34 1.82 3.80
CA VAL A 334 16.81 2.06 2.46
C VAL A 334 17.73 1.45 1.40
N ILE A 335 17.20 0.47 0.67
CA ILE A 335 17.85 -0.16 -0.47
C ILE A 335 17.26 0.42 -1.75
N GLY A 336 18.09 1.05 -2.59
CA GLY A 336 17.65 1.55 -3.90
C GLY A 336 17.72 0.47 -4.97
N ALA A 337 16.68 0.30 -5.78
CA ALA A 337 16.72 -0.59 -6.94
C ALA A 337 16.86 0.24 -8.23
N THR A 338 17.76 -0.14 -9.14
CA THR A 338 17.85 0.51 -10.45
C THR A 338 16.63 0.17 -11.30
N LEU A 339 16.22 1.09 -12.19
CA LEU A 339 15.12 0.87 -13.11
C LEU A 339 15.54 -0.12 -14.22
N PRO A 340 14.77 -1.17 -14.52
CA PRO A 340 15.07 -2.09 -15.63
C PRO A 340 15.13 -1.39 -17.00
N PRO A 341 15.72 -2.02 -18.03
CA PRO A 341 15.61 -1.56 -19.41
C PRO A 341 14.17 -1.71 -19.94
N PHE A 342 13.78 -0.85 -20.88
CA PHE A 342 12.38 -0.74 -21.34
C PHE A 342 12.24 -0.31 -22.82
N GLN A 343 13.24 -0.59 -23.65
CA GLN A 343 13.21 -0.22 -25.07
C GLN A 343 12.08 -0.96 -25.81
N GLY A 344 11.14 -0.17 -26.34
CA GLY A 344 9.97 -0.68 -27.05
C GLY A 344 8.74 -0.91 -26.15
N ALA A 345 8.81 -0.51 -24.87
CA ALA A 345 7.73 -0.67 -23.89
C ALA A 345 6.33 -0.35 -24.42
N LEU A 346 5.40 -1.28 -24.16
CA LEU A 346 3.97 -1.22 -24.43
C LEU A 346 3.61 -1.03 -25.92
N PRO A 347 4.16 -1.85 -26.84
CA PRO A 347 3.88 -1.75 -28.27
C PRO A 347 2.39 -1.99 -28.55
N ASP A 348 1.88 -1.38 -29.62
CA ASP A 348 0.49 -1.51 -30.09
C ASP A 348 -0.61 -1.11 -29.07
N THR A 349 -0.22 -0.45 -27.96
CA THR A 349 -1.15 0.14 -26.99
C THR A 349 -1.30 1.67 -27.19
N PRO A 350 -2.31 2.30 -26.55
CA PRO A 350 -2.38 3.77 -26.39
C PRO A 350 -1.19 4.40 -25.64
N LEU A 351 -0.26 3.58 -25.15
CA LEU A 351 0.94 3.94 -24.41
C LEU A 351 2.22 3.60 -25.20
N SER A 352 2.13 3.31 -26.49
CA SER A 352 3.30 2.97 -27.34
C SER A 352 4.40 4.04 -27.41
N ASN A 353 4.14 5.27 -26.92
CA ASN A 353 5.14 6.34 -26.73
C ASN A 353 5.68 6.44 -25.28
N TYR A 354 5.46 5.40 -24.47
CA TYR A 354 6.03 5.23 -23.13
C TYR A 354 7.56 5.17 -23.18
N TYR A 355 8.13 4.43 -24.15
CA TYR A 355 9.56 4.52 -24.47
C TYR A 355 9.87 5.66 -25.44
N GLN A 356 10.84 6.50 -25.07
CA GLN A 356 11.51 7.46 -25.95
C GLN A 356 13.01 7.55 -25.57
N ALA A 357 13.85 8.04 -26.49
CA ALA A 357 15.31 8.02 -26.30
C ALA A 357 15.80 8.99 -25.21
N ASP A 358 15.10 10.10 -25.00
CA ASP A 358 15.31 11.07 -23.93
C ASP A 358 14.82 10.52 -22.57
N LYS A 359 13.67 9.86 -22.53
CA LYS A 359 13.17 9.11 -21.37
C LYS A 359 14.18 8.07 -20.90
N ASN A 360 14.73 7.27 -21.82
CA ASN A 360 15.78 6.30 -21.47
C ASN A 360 17.10 6.95 -21.06
N ARG A 361 17.49 8.09 -21.66
CA ARG A 361 18.65 8.86 -21.19
C ARG A 361 18.49 9.30 -19.73
N LEU A 362 17.30 9.78 -19.35
CA LEU A 362 16.99 10.16 -17.98
C LEU A 362 16.97 8.93 -17.05
N ARG A 363 16.43 7.79 -17.48
CA ARG A 363 16.50 6.51 -16.75
C ARG A 363 17.95 6.11 -16.45
N GLN A 364 18.82 6.14 -17.45
CA GLN A 364 20.24 5.81 -17.29
C GLN A 364 20.96 6.79 -16.34
N GLN A 365 20.66 8.08 -16.43
CA GLN A 365 21.18 9.09 -15.49
C GLN A 365 20.71 8.83 -14.06
N LEU A 366 19.44 8.47 -13.86
CA LEU A 366 18.90 8.11 -12.55
C LEU A 366 19.55 6.82 -12.01
N ASN A 367 19.67 5.77 -12.82
CA ASN A 367 20.35 4.52 -12.43
C ASN A 367 21.80 4.75 -12.02
N GLN A 368 22.53 5.61 -12.74
CA GLN A 368 23.89 5.98 -12.38
C GLN A 368 23.94 6.70 -11.03
N TRP A 369 23.01 7.63 -10.77
CA TRP A 369 22.90 8.30 -9.48
C TRP A 369 22.53 7.34 -8.34
N ILE A 370 21.57 6.42 -8.56
CA ILE A 370 21.22 5.37 -7.59
C ILE A 370 22.47 4.57 -7.20
N LYS A 371 23.26 4.13 -8.19
CA LYS A 371 24.46 3.31 -7.98
C LYS A 371 25.65 4.04 -7.32
N THR A 372 25.77 5.37 -7.46
CA THR A 372 27.01 6.08 -7.12
C THR A 372 26.88 7.26 -6.16
N SER A 373 25.66 7.73 -5.86
CA SER A 373 25.46 8.89 -4.98
C SER A 373 25.76 8.65 -3.50
N GLY A 374 25.73 7.38 -3.05
CA GLY A 374 25.77 7.05 -1.62
C GLY A 374 24.49 7.42 -0.86
N SER A 375 23.40 7.74 -1.57
CA SER A 375 22.11 8.11 -0.96
C SER A 375 21.32 6.92 -0.39
N PHE A 376 21.71 5.69 -0.72
CA PHE A 376 21.07 4.46 -0.25
C PHE A 376 22.08 3.63 0.54
N ASP A 377 21.59 2.89 1.53
CA ASP A 377 22.43 2.02 2.38
C ASP A 377 22.93 0.78 1.61
N ALA A 378 22.18 0.38 0.57
CA ALA A 378 22.54 -0.65 -0.40
C ALA A 378 21.86 -0.38 -1.75
N VAL A 379 22.32 -1.06 -2.81
CA VAL A 379 21.75 -0.95 -4.16
C VAL A 379 21.57 -2.32 -4.80
N VAL A 380 20.40 -2.54 -5.42
CA VAL A 380 20.10 -3.73 -6.25
C VAL A 380 20.09 -3.32 -7.71
N ASP A 381 21.04 -3.83 -8.51
CA ASP A 381 21.19 -3.42 -9.91
C ASP A 381 20.31 -4.25 -10.88
N LEU A 382 18.99 -4.04 -10.82
CA LEU A 382 18.00 -4.70 -11.67
C LEU A 382 18.18 -4.39 -13.17
N ASP A 383 18.72 -3.21 -13.50
CA ASP A 383 19.13 -2.83 -14.86
C ASP A 383 20.05 -3.90 -15.46
N THR A 384 21.15 -4.20 -14.76
CA THR A 384 22.12 -5.22 -15.17
C THR A 384 21.57 -6.64 -15.01
N ALA A 385 20.73 -6.91 -14.00
CA ALA A 385 20.15 -8.24 -13.77
C ALA A 385 19.14 -8.68 -14.85
N LEU A 386 18.49 -7.72 -15.53
CA LEU A 386 17.43 -8.00 -16.49
C LEU A 386 17.78 -7.69 -17.96
N GLN A 387 18.84 -6.92 -18.23
CA GLN A 387 19.19 -6.53 -19.60
C GLN A 387 19.56 -7.70 -20.52
N ASP A 388 19.20 -7.58 -21.80
CA ASP A 388 19.79 -8.41 -22.86
C ASP A 388 21.26 -8.01 -23.06
N PRO A 389 22.25 -8.92 -22.92
CA PRO A 389 23.66 -8.58 -23.10
C PRO A 389 24.03 -8.18 -24.54
N THR A 390 23.20 -8.52 -25.52
CA THR A 390 23.35 -8.14 -26.93
C THR A 390 22.54 -6.89 -27.30
N ALA A 391 21.52 -6.54 -26.50
CA ALA A 391 20.70 -5.34 -26.66
C ALA A 391 20.39 -4.65 -25.32
N PRO A 392 21.37 -4.01 -24.63
CA PRO A 392 21.25 -3.62 -23.21
C PRO A 392 20.18 -2.59 -22.84
N LEU A 393 19.41 -2.09 -23.81
CA LEU A 393 18.23 -1.24 -23.56
C LEU A 393 16.93 -2.03 -23.46
N ARG A 394 16.95 -3.35 -23.72
CA ARG A 394 15.81 -4.27 -23.64
C ARG A 394 15.96 -5.24 -22.47
N LEU A 395 14.82 -5.73 -21.99
CA LEU A 395 14.79 -6.95 -21.17
C LEU A 395 15.34 -8.12 -21.99
N LEU A 396 16.11 -9.02 -21.36
CA LEU A 396 16.47 -10.30 -21.95
C LEU A 396 15.17 -11.05 -22.32
N PRO A 397 15.01 -11.63 -23.52
CA PRO A 397 13.74 -12.24 -23.95
C PRO A 397 13.20 -13.37 -23.06
N LYS A 398 14.04 -13.99 -22.22
CA LYS A 398 13.62 -14.97 -21.21
C LYS A 398 12.94 -14.32 -19.99
N TYR A 399 13.23 -13.05 -19.71
CA TYR A 399 12.73 -12.29 -18.58
C TYR A 399 11.59 -11.35 -18.97
N ASP A 400 11.53 -10.92 -20.22
CA ASP A 400 10.45 -10.11 -20.78
C ASP A 400 9.10 -10.86 -20.74
N SER A 401 8.02 -10.16 -20.38
CA SER A 401 6.65 -10.66 -20.50
C SER A 401 6.13 -10.67 -21.95
N GLY A 402 6.80 -9.93 -22.83
CA GLY A 402 6.38 -9.64 -24.20
C GLY A 402 5.93 -8.19 -24.40
N ASP A 403 5.71 -7.42 -23.31
CA ASP A 403 5.35 -6.01 -23.39
C ASP A 403 6.55 -5.04 -23.33
N HIS A 404 7.77 -5.57 -23.20
CA HIS A 404 9.03 -4.82 -23.16
C HIS A 404 9.15 -3.82 -21.99
N LEU A 405 8.35 -3.96 -20.94
CA LEU A 405 8.39 -3.15 -19.71
C LEU A 405 8.38 -4.00 -18.44
N HIS A 406 7.46 -4.96 -18.35
CA HIS A 406 7.25 -5.80 -17.18
C HIS A 406 7.97 -7.14 -17.31
N PRO A 407 8.68 -7.58 -16.25
CA PRO A 407 9.25 -8.93 -16.22
C PRO A 407 8.17 -10.00 -16.02
N GLY A 408 8.22 -11.06 -16.82
CA GLY A 408 7.47 -12.29 -16.57
C GLY A 408 8.05 -13.09 -15.39
N ASP A 409 7.46 -14.23 -15.05
CA ASP A 409 7.84 -15.07 -13.89
C ASP A 409 9.35 -15.34 -13.75
N ALA A 410 10.05 -15.62 -14.85
CA ALA A 410 11.49 -15.85 -14.84
C ALA A 410 12.30 -14.59 -14.56
N GLY A 411 11.84 -13.42 -15.03
CA GLY A 411 12.42 -12.12 -14.74
C GLY A 411 12.16 -11.69 -13.29
N ASN A 412 10.93 -11.87 -12.80
CA ASN A 412 10.60 -11.68 -11.38
C ASN A 412 11.50 -12.53 -10.46
N ARG A 413 11.78 -13.78 -10.83
CA ARG A 413 12.73 -14.62 -10.08
C ARG A 413 14.16 -14.09 -10.15
N ALA A 414 14.62 -13.60 -11.30
CA ALA A 414 15.94 -13.00 -11.47
C ALA A 414 16.11 -11.72 -10.63
N MET A 415 15.09 -10.83 -10.60
CA MET A 415 15.06 -9.66 -9.72
C MET A 415 15.22 -10.07 -8.25
N ALA A 416 14.40 -11.02 -7.79
CA ALA A 416 14.47 -11.51 -6.42
C ALA A 416 15.83 -12.14 -6.09
N GLN A 417 16.48 -12.83 -7.04
CA GLN A 417 17.81 -13.40 -6.88
C GLN A 417 18.94 -12.35 -6.82
N SER A 418 18.78 -11.22 -7.50
CA SER A 418 19.77 -10.13 -7.54
C SER A 418 19.92 -9.37 -6.21
N VAL A 419 18.98 -9.50 -5.27
CA VAL A 419 19.12 -8.93 -3.92
C VAL A 419 20.21 -9.70 -3.17
N ASP A 420 21.29 -9.02 -2.81
CA ASP A 420 22.34 -9.57 -1.94
C ASP A 420 21.81 -9.72 -0.51
N LEU A 421 21.58 -10.97 -0.10
CA LEU A 421 21.11 -11.26 1.25
C LEU A 421 22.19 -11.00 2.31
N GLN A 422 23.48 -11.16 2.00
CA GLN A 422 24.54 -10.89 2.97
C GLN A 422 24.61 -9.40 3.27
N GLN A 423 24.52 -8.55 2.25
CA GLN A 423 24.44 -7.10 2.42
C GLN A 423 23.17 -6.70 3.19
N LEU A 424 22.00 -7.23 2.81
CA LEU A 424 20.74 -6.94 3.51
C LEU A 424 20.79 -7.36 4.99
N LEU A 425 21.25 -8.58 5.28
CA LEU A 425 21.37 -9.12 6.64
C LEU A 425 22.41 -8.36 7.48
N ALA A 426 23.52 -7.93 6.88
CA ALA A 426 24.51 -7.10 7.55
C ALA A 426 23.93 -5.74 7.97
N LEU A 427 23.03 -5.16 7.18
CA LEU A 427 22.37 -3.89 7.50
C LEU A 427 21.30 -4.04 8.60
N VAL A 428 20.47 -5.10 8.58
CA VAL A 428 19.37 -5.31 9.55
C VAL A 428 19.76 -6.04 10.83
N GLY A 429 20.99 -6.55 10.93
CA GLY A 429 21.43 -7.38 12.06
C GLY A 429 21.30 -6.70 13.43
N PRO A 430 21.09 -7.47 14.52
CA PRO A 430 20.78 -6.95 15.86
C PRO A 430 21.85 -6.01 16.46
N ASN A 431 23.08 -6.03 15.93
CA ASN A 431 24.15 -5.12 16.34
C ASN A 431 23.94 -3.68 15.80
N ASN A 432 23.39 -3.51 14.60
CA ASN A 432 23.13 -2.18 14.02
C ASN A 432 21.89 -1.52 14.63
N LEU A 433 20.85 -2.31 14.94
CA LEU A 433 19.68 -1.82 15.68
C LEU A 433 20.07 -1.25 17.06
N ARG A 434 21.08 -1.84 17.73
CA ARG A 434 21.63 -1.32 19.00
C ARG A 434 22.51 -0.07 18.81
N ALA A 435 23.29 0.01 17.73
CA ALA A 435 24.10 1.20 17.44
C ALA A 435 23.21 2.45 17.24
N ASN A 436 22.07 2.30 16.57
CA ASN A 436 21.07 3.36 16.38
C ASN A 436 20.33 3.76 17.67
N ASP A 437 20.31 2.92 18.71
CA ASP A 437 19.72 3.26 20.01
C ASP A 437 20.74 3.90 20.98
N ALA A 438 22.03 3.59 20.80
CA ALA A 438 23.12 4.27 21.51
C ALA A 438 23.32 5.72 21.01
N SER A 439 23.27 5.95 19.69
CA SER A 439 23.39 7.30 19.11
C SER A 439 22.23 8.23 19.48
N ARG A 440 21.05 7.70 19.77
CA ARG A 440 19.89 8.46 20.29
C ARG A 440 20.10 9.09 21.67
N ARG A 441 21.05 8.60 22.48
CA ARG A 441 21.27 9.11 23.85
C ARG A 441 22.27 10.26 23.94
N VAL A 442 22.97 10.61 22.86
CA VAL A 442 24.04 11.63 22.86
C VAL A 442 23.70 12.69 21.82
N GLY A 443 22.81 13.63 22.17
CA GLY A 443 22.22 14.53 21.16
C GLY A 443 21.50 15.81 21.62
N ILE A 444 21.72 16.31 22.85
CA ILE A 444 21.32 17.68 23.21
C ILE A 444 22.44 18.36 24.01
N PRO A 445 23.23 19.27 23.38
CA PRO A 445 24.01 20.26 24.10
C PRO A 445 23.09 21.43 24.48
N ASP A 446 22.85 21.60 25.78
CA ASP A 446 22.13 22.76 26.30
C ASP A 446 22.95 24.04 26.02
N SER A 447 22.32 25.00 25.34
CA SER A 447 22.95 26.26 24.90
C SER A 447 22.24 27.50 25.43
N GLY A 448 21.78 27.42 26.68
CA GLY A 448 21.38 28.58 27.47
C GLY A 448 22.56 29.52 27.80
N ARG A 449 22.90 30.46 26.91
CA ARG A 449 23.66 31.68 27.27
C ARG A 449 22.91 32.94 26.85
N SER A 450 22.38 33.61 27.86
CA SER A 450 21.77 34.94 27.75
C SER A 450 22.81 35.98 27.31
N ILE A 451 22.41 36.84 26.36
CA ILE A 451 23.11 38.08 26.03
C ILE A 451 22.38 39.21 26.74
N LEU A 452 23.02 39.85 27.72
CA LEU A 452 22.64 41.15 28.24
C LEU A 452 23.72 42.16 27.85
N ALA A 453 23.27 43.31 27.33
CA ALA A 453 24.13 44.31 26.72
C ALA A 453 24.34 45.53 27.63
N SER A 454 25.55 46.10 27.52
CA SER A 454 25.90 47.50 27.74
C SER A 454 25.90 48.06 29.18
N PRO A 455 27.02 48.66 29.63
CA PRO A 455 27.06 49.53 30.80
C PRO A 455 26.78 50.99 30.41
N SER A 456 26.23 51.77 31.35
CA SER A 456 26.34 53.24 31.31
C SER A 456 26.27 53.82 32.72
N GLN A 457 27.32 54.59 33.04
CA GLN A 457 27.61 55.30 34.31
C GLN A 457 28.04 54.43 35.49
#